data_AF-A0A1S9IHY2-F1
#
_entry.id   AF-A0A1S9IHY2-F1
#
_cell.length_a   1.000
_cell.length_b   1.000
_cell.length_c   1.000
_cell.angle_alpha   90.00
_cell.angle_beta   90.00
_cell.angle_gamma   90.00
#
_symmetry.space_group_name_H-M   'P 1'
#
loop_
_entity.id
_entity.type
_entity.pdbx_description
1 polymer ?
#
loop_
_entity_poly.entity_id
_entity_poly.type
_entity_poly.pdbx_seq_one_letter_code
_entity_poly.pdbx_strand_id
1 'polypeptide(L)'
;MNKEEILKNSKRIGLDEREQSVYLSSFGYGNIITVILCFLFIVINGIKGESYFEFITITGALMASTNYYKHRKLEDTKSFLIISIISGFTAIISFIIFIIK
;
A
#
# COMPACT_ATOMS: atom_id res chain seq x y z
N MET A 1 -10.50 30.10 25.44
CA MET A 1 -9.55 29.09 24.94
C MET A 1 -9.50 29.20 23.42
N ASN A 2 -8.35 29.57 22.85
CA ASN A 2 -8.23 29.96 21.45
C ASN A 2 -8.05 28.71 20.56
N LYS A 3 -9.12 28.25 19.90
CA LYS A 3 -9.16 26.99 19.14
C LYS A 3 -8.10 26.92 18.04
N GLU A 4 -7.80 28.05 17.40
CA GLU A 4 -6.85 28.11 16.28
C GLU A 4 -5.40 27.86 16.71
N GLU A 5 -5.02 28.31 17.90
CA GLU A 5 -3.70 28.08 18.48
C GLU A 5 -3.48 26.62 18.85
N ILE A 6 -4.52 25.97 19.38
CA ILE A 6 -4.50 24.55 19.72
C ILE A 6 -4.37 23.70 18.45
N LEU A 7 -5.11 24.04 17.38
CA LEU A 7 -5.03 23.38 16.08
C LEU A 7 -3.64 23.55 15.42
N LYS A 8 -3.04 24.74 15.53
CA LYS A 8 -1.68 24.99 15.03
C LYS A 8 -0.62 24.19 15.80
N ASN A 9 -0.76 24.09 17.11
CA ASN A 9 0.17 23.32 17.93
C ASN A 9 0.00 21.81 17.74
N SER A 10 -1.23 21.30 17.59
CA SER A 10 -1.49 19.88 17.28
C SER A 10 -0.84 19.45 15.96
N LYS A 11 -0.96 20.24 14.88
CA LYS A 11 -0.28 19.98 13.59
C LYS A 11 1.25 20.02 13.66
N ARG A 12 1.83 20.67 14.68
CA ARG A 12 3.28 20.79 14.87
C ARG A 12 3.90 19.57 15.56
N ILE A 13 3.09 18.77 16.27
CA ILE A 13 3.56 17.72 17.18
C ILE A 13 3.68 16.35 16.46
N GLY A 14 3.06 16.18 15.30
CA GLY A 14 3.18 14.97 14.50
C GLY A 14 1.83 14.50 13.94
N LEU A 15 1.78 13.24 13.51
CA LEU A 15 0.52 12.57 13.13
C LEU A 15 -0.43 12.53 14.33
N ASP A 16 -1.70 12.80 14.11
CA ASP A 16 -2.73 12.64 15.13
C ASP A 16 -2.81 11.15 15.57
N GLU A 17 -3.20 10.86 16.82
CA GLU A 17 -3.29 9.48 17.34
C GLU A 17 -4.19 8.61 16.46
N ARG A 18 -5.24 9.22 15.90
CA ARG A 18 -6.12 8.60 14.91
C ARG A 18 -5.36 8.24 13.62
N GLU A 19 -4.52 9.13 13.10
CA GLU A 19 -3.77 8.86 11.88
C GLU A 19 -2.72 7.77 12.12
N GLN A 20 -2.00 7.84 13.24
CA GLN A 20 -1.03 6.83 13.63
C GLN A 20 -1.66 5.44 13.79
N SER A 21 -2.84 5.35 14.41
CA SER A 21 -3.59 4.10 14.53
C SER A 21 -4.08 3.60 13.16
N VAL A 22 -4.51 4.48 12.25
CA VAL A 22 -4.82 4.11 10.87
C VAL A 22 -3.58 3.57 10.17
N TYR A 23 -2.42 4.19 10.29
CA TYR A 23 -1.17 3.69 9.67
C TYR A 23 -0.79 2.30 10.17
N LEU A 24 -0.82 2.09 11.49
CA LEU A 24 -0.51 0.80 12.12
C LEU A 24 -1.53 -0.29 11.74
N SER A 25 -2.83 0.05 11.69
CA SER A 25 -3.88 -0.90 11.31
C SER A 25 -3.92 -1.20 9.82
N SER A 26 -3.53 -0.24 8.96
CA SER A 26 -3.46 -0.41 7.51
C SER A 26 -2.26 -1.28 7.09
N PHE A 27 -1.17 -1.24 7.86
CA PHE A 27 0.09 -1.90 7.55
C PHE A 27 0.48 -2.87 8.67
N GLY A 28 -0.32 -3.92 8.84
CA GLY A 28 0.02 -4.98 9.78
C GLY A 28 1.31 -5.72 9.41
N TYR A 29 1.97 -6.33 10.39
CA TYR A 29 3.18 -7.15 10.18
C TYR A 29 3.01 -8.23 9.09
N GLY A 30 1.79 -8.76 8.92
CA GLY A 30 1.47 -9.70 7.85
C GLY A 30 1.71 -9.13 6.45
N ASN A 31 1.36 -7.86 6.19
CA ASN A 31 1.59 -7.23 4.90
C ASN A 31 3.08 -7.09 4.58
N ILE A 32 3.90 -6.76 5.59
CA ILE A 32 5.36 -6.65 5.44
C ILE A 32 5.94 -8.01 5.06
N ILE A 33 5.58 -9.06 5.79
CA ILE A 33 6.06 -10.42 5.55
C ILE A 33 5.65 -10.90 4.15
N THR A 34 4.40 -10.66 3.74
CA THR A 34 3.91 -11.01 2.39
C THR A 34 4.73 -10.32 1.30
N VAL A 35 5.00 -9.01 1.41
CA VAL A 35 5.79 -8.28 0.41
C VAL A 35 7.21 -8.83 0.32
N ILE A 36 7.84 -9.15 1.47
CA ILE A 36 9.18 -9.76 1.50
C ILE A 36 9.19 -11.11 0.80
N LEU A 37 8.22 -11.98 1.11
CA LEU A 37 8.12 -13.29 0.48
C LEU A 37 7.87 -13.20 -1.02
N CYS A 38 6.94 -12.36 -1.46
CA CYS A 38 6.70 -12.12 -2.88
C CYS A 38 7.96 -11.60 -3.58
N PHE A 39 8.71 -10.70 -2.96
CA PHE A 39 9.97 -10.21 -3.52
C PHE A 39 11.02 -11.33 -3.69
N LEU A 40 11.16 -12.20 -2.69
CA LEU A 40 12.05 -13.37 -2.79
C LEU A 40 11.65 -14.30 -3.94
N PHE A 41 10.36 -14.59 -4.07
CA PHE A 41 9.88 -15.44 -5.17
C PHE A 41 10.06 -14.79 -6.54
N ILE A 42 9.88 -13.47 -6.66
CA ILE A 42 10.16 -12.74 -7.91
C ILE A 42 11.62 -12.92 -8.32
N VAL A 43 12.56 -12.78 -7.37
CA VAL A 43 13.99 -12.96 -7.65
C VAL A 43 14.30 -14.40 -8.03
N ILE A 44 13.80 -15.38 -7.27
CA ILE A 44 14.04 -16.80 -7.51
C ILE A 44 13.49 -17.22 -8.88
N ASN A 45 12.23 -16.90 -9.18
CA ASN A 45 11.60 -17.26 -10.45
C ASN A 45 12.24 -16.51 -11.62
N GLY A 46 12.63 -15.24 -11.41
CA GLY A 46 13.40 -14.47 -12.39
C GLY A 46 14.73 -15.14 -12.76
N ILE A 47 15.47 -15.69 -11.78
CA ILE A 47 16.71 -16.45 -12.02
C ILE A 47 16.44 -17.77 -12.75
N LYS A 48 15.32 -18.44 -12.44
CA LYS A 48 14.91 -19.70 -13.09
C LYS A 48 14.32 -19.51 -14.49
N GLY A 49 14.01 -18.28 -14.89
CA GLY A 49 13.26 -18.00 -16.12
C GLY A 49 11.79 -18.43 -16.04
N GLU A 50 11.27 -18.66 -14.84
CA GLU A 50 9.86 -18.99 -14.58
C GLU A 50 9.01 -17.71 -14.53
N SER A 51 7.68 -17.87 -14.64
CA SER A 51 6.76 -16.75 -14.43
C SER A 51 6.87 -16.22 -13.00
N TYR A 52 6.79 -14.90 -12.85
CA TYR A 52 6.80 -14.22 -11.55
C TYR A 52 5.67 -13.19 -11.43
N PHE A 53 4.76 -13.18 -12.42
CA PHE A 53 3.69 -12.19 -12.51
C PHE A 53 2.63 -12.37 -11.42
N GLU A 54 2.43 -13.59 -10.93
CA GLU A 54 1.56 -13.90 -9.80
C GLU A 54 1.97 -13.15 -8.53
N PHE A 55 3.27 -13.03 -8.26
CA PHE A 55 3.78 -12.31 -7.09
C PHE A 55 3.65 -10.80 -7.25
N ILE A 56 3.78 -10.29 -8.48
CA ILE A 56 3.51 -8.88 -8.81
C ILE A 56 2.02 -8.58 -8.66
N THR A 57 1.13 -9.48 -9.08
CA THR A 57 -0.32 -9.34 -8.87
C THR A 57 -0.67 -9.24 -7.40
N ILE A 58 -0.13 -10.15 -6.57
CA ILE A 58 -0.40 -10.18 -5.12
C ILE A 58 0.09 -8.88 -4.46
N THR A 59 1.33 -8.45 -4.74
CA THR A 59 1.89 -7.23 -4.15
C THR A 59 1.18 -5.97 -4.62
N GLY A 60 0.84 -5.89 -5.91
CA GLY A 60 0.06 -4.79 -6.47
C GLY A 60 -1.33 -4.66 -5.85
N ALA A 61 -2.05 -5.78 -5.67
CA ALA A 61 -3.36 -5.80 -5.03
C ALA A 61 -3.29 -5.38 -3.55
N LEU A 62 -2.25 -5.83 -2.84
CA LEU A 62 -2.02 -5.47 -1.45
C LEU A 62 -1.70 -3.98 -1.29
N MET A 63 -0.86 -3.42 -2.17
CA MET A 63 -0.59 -1.98 -2.21
C MET A 63 -1.84 -1.17 -2.57
N ALA A 64 -2.64 -1.63 -3.53
CA ALA A 64 -3.86 -0.96 -3.94
C ALA A 64 -4.86 -0.87 -2.79
N SER A 65 -5.18 -2.01 -2.18
CA SER A 65 -6.14 -2.09 -1.05
C SER A 65 -5.68 -1.28 0.17
N THR A 66 -4.39 -1.35 0.52
CA THR A 66 -3.85 -0.62 1.67
C THR A 66 -3.86 0.90 1.46
N ASN A 67 -3.49 1.37 0.27
CA ASN A 67 -3.49 2.81 -0.03
C ASN A 67 -4.91 3.35 -0.20
N TYR A 68 -5.83 2.56 -0.76
CA TYR A 68 -7.25 2.91 -0.80
C TYR A 68 -7.85 3.05 0.61
N TYR A 69 -7.54 2.12 1.52
CA TYR A 69 -7.98 2.19 2.90
C TYR A 69 -7.46 3.44 3.62
N LYS A 70 -6.17 3.75 3.45
CA LYS A 70 -5.56 4.99 3.97
C LYS A 70 -6.24 6.23 3.41
N HIS A 71 -6.50 6.27 2.10
CA HIS A 71 -7.19 7.38 1.47
C HIS A 71 -8.59 7.61 2.06
N ARG A 72 -9.33 6.54 2.36
CA ARG A 72 -10.67 6.63 2.93
C ARG A 72 -10.68 7.13 4.38
N LYS A 73 -9.62 6.89 5.16
CA LYS A 73 -9.58 7.19 6.59
C LYS A 73 -8.77 8.42 7.00
N LEU A 74 -7.91 8.94 6.12
CA LEU A 74 -7.06 10.11 6.35
C LEU A 74 -7.55 11.29 5.51
N GLU A 75 -7.67 12.48 6.11
CA GLU A 75 -8.38 13.62 5.52
C GLU A 75 -7.61 14.38 4.41
N ASP A 76 -6.37 14.02 4.04
CA ASP A 76 -5.60 14.82 3.08
C ASP A 76 -4.65 14.03 2.16
N THR A 77 -5.20 13.24 1.21
CA THR A 77 -4.40 12.17 0.57
C THR A 77 -4.75 11.81 -0.88
N LYS A 78 -4.84 12.79 -1.79
CA LYS A 78 -4.99 12.52 -3.24
C LYS A 78 -3.88 11.59 -3.78
N SER A 79 -2.66 11.69 -3.25
CA SER A 79 -1.54 10.83 -3.61
C SER A 79 -1.78 9.35 -3.31
N PHE A 80 -2.42 9.00 -2.18
CA PHE A 80 -2.73 7.59 -1.87
C PHE A 80 -3.77 7.01 -2.83
N LEU A 81 -4.74 7.82 -3.26
CA LEU A 81 -5.69 7.40 -4.28
C LEU A 81 -4.98 7.12 -5.62
N ILE A 82 -4.09 8.01 -6.07
CA ILE A 82 -3.33 7.83 -7.30
C ILE A 82 -2.47 6.56 -7.23
N ILE A 83 -1.74 6.36 -6.13
CA ILE A 83 -0.93 5.15 -5.93
C ILE A 83 -1.81 3.91 -5.92
N SER A 84 -2.99 3.96 -5.29
CA SER A 84 -3.94 2.86 -5.28
C SER A 84 -4.42 2.48 -6.68
N ILE A 85 -4.73 3.47 -7.52
CA ILE A 85 -5.20 3.23 -8.88
C ILE A 85 -4.08 2.63 -9.72
N ILE A 86 -2.88 3.21 -9.68
CA ILE A 86 -1.72 2.72 -10.43
C ILE A 86 -1.40 1.27 -10.03
N SER A 87 -1.26 1.00 -8.73
CA SER A 87 -0.98 -0.36 -8.24
C SER A 87 -2.09 -1.35 -8.56
N GLY A 88 -3.35 -0.92 -8.57
CA GLY A 88 -4.49 -1.72 -9.02
C GLY A 88 -4.39 -2.10 -10.50
N PHE A 89 -4.08 -1.16 -11.38
CA PHE A 89 -3.85 -1.45 -12.80
C PHE A 89 -2.65 -2.39 -13.00
N THR A 90 -1.54 -2.16 -12.30
CA THR A 90 -0.38 -3.06 -12.35
C THR A 90 -0.75 -4.48 -11.94
N ALA A 91 -1.57 -4.65 -10.89
CA ALA A 91 -2.03 -5.96 -10.45
C ALA A 91 -2.88 -6.66 -11.51
N ILE A 92 -3.81 -5.95 -12.15
CA ILE A 92 -4.70 -6.47 -13.20
C ILE A 92 -3.88 -6.88 -14.43
N ILE A 93 -2.97 -6.01 -14.90
CA ILE A 93 -2.13 -6.30 -16.06
C ILE A 93 -1.25 -7.53 -15.78
N SER A 94 -0.61 -7.58 -14.61
CA SER A 94 0.22 -8.72 -14.22
C SER A 94 -0.60 -10.01 -14.13
N PHE A 95 -1.85 -9.92 -13.66
CA PHE A 95 -2.74 -11.07 -13.57
C PHE A 95 -3.11 -11.59 -14.96
N ILE A 96 -3.42 -10.68 -15.89
CA ILE A 96 -3.70 -11.04 -17.28
C ILE A 96 -2.48 -11.71 -17.92
N ILE A 97 -1.27 -11.17 -17.71
CA ILE A 97 -0.04 -11.75 -18.24
C ILE A 97 0.19 -13.15 -17.64
N PHE A 98 0.00 -13.32 -16.33
CA PHE A 98 0.12 -14.62 -15.66
C PHE A 98 -0.84 -15.69 -16.22
N ILE A 99 -2.05 -15.30 -16.64
CA ILE A 99 -3.01 -16.24 -17.23
C ILE A 99 -2.64 -16.60 -18.67
N ILE A 100 -2.08 -15.66 -19.43
CA ILE A 100 -1.75 -15.84 -20.85
C ILE A 100 -0.41 -16.59 -21.02
N LYS A 101 0.53 -16.42 -20.09
CA LYS A 101 1.91 -16.90 -20.18
C LYS A 101 2.30 -17.75 -18.99
#